data_AF-A0A1S2YDT6-F1
#
_entry.id   AF-A0A1S2YDT6-F1
#
_cell.length_a   1.000
_cell.length_b   1.000
_cell.length_c   1.000
_cell.angle_alpha   90.00
_cell.angle_beta   90.00
_cell.angle_gamma   90.00
#
_symmetry.space_group_name_H-M   'P 1'
#
loop_
_entity.id
_entity.type
_entity.pdbx_description
1 polymer ?
#
loop_
_entity_poly.entity_id
_entity_poly.type
_entity_poly.pdbx_seq_one_letter_code
_entity_poly.pdbx_strand_id
1 'polypeptide(L)'
;MLRRKHLTIFSSFKLSQQIPHKLNPNALPHPIHHNFPQISNNFRVLLFHLYGTQDSKFPEYEMPSVTWGVIQGRKEKLVSRVIVFDYLKGLGIIPDELQDLELPSTVDVMRERVEFLQKLGLTIDDINQYPLMLGCSVRKNMIPVLGYLEKIGISRSKLGEFVKNYPQVLHASVIVELAPVIKFLRGLDVEKDDIGFVLQKYPELLGFKLEGTMSTSVAYLVSIGVSPRDIGPMVTQYPYLLGMRVGTMIKPLVDYLVNLGLPKKILARMFEKRAYILGYDLKETVEPNVDCLISFGLRKECLPSVIAQYPQIIGLPLKAKLSSQQYFFSLKLKIDPEGFAKVVEKMPQVVSLHQNVIMKPVEFLLGRAIPSQDVASMVIKCPQLVAQRVELMKNSYFFFKSEMGRPIKELVEFPEYFTYSLESRIKPRYQRLKSKGIKCSLNWMLNCSDQRFEERLQGNYIETESIGPSFYIGGKLELPGNDIVSDEEEENDDEMLYRRTVSL
;
A
#
# COMPACT_ATOMS: atom_id res chain seq x y z
N MET A 1 22.84 23.36 13.54
CA MET A 1 23.29 22.47 12.44
C MET A 1 22.93 21.04 12.79
N LEU A 2 21.72 20.58 12.44
CA LEU A 2 21.29 19.20 12.64
C LEU A 2 21.35 18.45 11.30
N ARG A 3 22.26 17.48 11.19
CA ARG A 3 22.20 16.44 10.15
C ARG A 3 21.34 15.29 10.66
N ARG A 4 20.18 15.14 10.04
CA ARG A 4 19.26 14.01 10.15
C ARG A 4 19.99 12.69 9.90
N LYS A 5 19.84 11.72 10.79
CA LYS A 5 19.96 10.29 10.47
C LYS A 5 18.56 9.72 10.47
N HIS A 6 18.09 9.35 9.27
CA HIS A 6 16.92 8.50 9.09
C HIS A 6 17.26 7.11 9.61
N LEU A 7 16.51 6.62 10.60
CA LEU A 7 16.47 5.20 10.94
C LEU A 7 15.39 4.55 10.09
N THR A 8 15.83 3.79 9.09
CA THR A 8 15.02 2.79 8.37
C THR A 8 15.13 1.49 9.16
N ILE A 9 14.04 1.03 9.77
CA ILE A 9 14.00 -0.30 10.41
C ILE A 9 13.63 -1.31 9.32
N PHE A 10 14.64 -1.99 8.77
CA PHE A 10 14.47 -3.29 8.11
C PHE A 10 14.97 -4.36 9.07
N SER A 11 14.07 -5.24 9.48
CA SER A 11 14.39 -6.46 10.23
C SER A 11 14.98 -7.50 9.28
N SER A 12 16.24 -7.86 9.47
CA SER A 12 16.80 -9.08 8.88
C SER A 12 17.74 -9.77 9.87
N PHE A 13 17.36 -10.99 10.26
CA PHE A 13 18.20 -11.98 10.93
C PHE A 13 19.56 -12.12 10.23
N LYS A 14 20.66 -12.10 11.00
CA LYS A 14 21.97 -12.59 10.53
C LYS A 14 22.51 -13.63 11.49
N LEU A 15 22.70 -14.84 10.95
CA LEU A 15 23.58 -15.85 11.50
C LEU A 15 25.04 -15.38 11.44
N SER A 16 25.76 -15.73 12.49
CA SER A 16 27.19 -15.58 12.72
C SER A 16 28.07 -16.38 11.76
N GLN A 17 29.18 -15.80 11.29
CA GLN A 17 30.45 -16.50 11.06
C GLN A 17 31.63 -15.52 11.23
N GLN A 18 32.58 -15.93 12.08
CA GLN A 18 33.95 -15.38 12.30
C GLN A 18 34.81 -15.66 11.03
N ILE A 19 35.98 -15.08 10.69
CA ILE A 19 37.21 -14.69 11.43
C ILE A 19 38.06 -13.69 10.55
N PRO A 20 39.34 -13.29 10.82
CA PRO A 20 39.78 -11.89 10.89
C PRO A 20 40.88 -11.50 9.86
N HIS A 21 41.44 -10.27 9.90
CA HIS A 21 42.89 -10.03 9.79
C HIS A 21 43.32 -8.55 9.94
N LYS A 22 44.14 -8.33 10.99
CA LYS A 22 45.41 -7.56 11.12
C LYS A 22 45.58 -6.11 10.62
N LEU A 23 45.96 -5.28 11.60
CA LEU A 23 46.62 -3.97 11.54
C LEU A 23 48.03 -4.01 10.88
N ASN A 24 48.46 -2.90 10.25
CA ASN A 24 49.58 -2.08 10.77
C ASN A 24 49.65 -0.66 10.11
N PRO A 25 50.21 0.37 10.79
CA PRO A 25 50.09 1.80 10.49
C PRO A 25 51.40 2.43 9.93
N ASN A 26 51.37 3.76 9.79
CA ASN A 26 52.46 4.74 9.62
C ASN A 26 52.78 5.20 8.19
N ALA A 27 52.43 6.46 7.89
CA ALA A 27 53.38 7.49 7.42
C ALA A 27 52.69 8.86 7.26
N LEU A 28 53.14 9.84 8.05
CA LEU A 28 53.12 11.29 7.78
C LEU A 28 54.59 11.74 7.89
N PRO A 29 55.04 12.75 7.12
CA PRO A 29 55.12 14.10 7.73
C PRO A 29 55.00 15.33 6.78
N HIS A 30 54.32 16.37 7.29
CA HIS A 30 54.68 17.80 7.35
C HIS A 30 54.74 18.76 6.11
N PRO A 31 54.60 20.11 6.33
CA PRO A 31 53.70 21.00 5.58
C PRO A 31 54.40 22.11 4.78
N ILE A 32 53.65 22.84 3.92
CA ILE A 32 54.11 24.09 3.26
C ILE A 32 53.01 25.18 3.30
N HIS A 33 53.51 26.41 3.47
CA HIS A 33 52.92 27.72 3.78
C HIS A 33 51.95 28.39 2.77
N HIS A 34 51.16 29.32 3.35
CA HIS A 34 50.67 30.65 2.90
C HIS A 34 50.17 30.90 1.45
N ASN A 35 48.97 31.49 1.35
CA ASN A 35 48.82 32.92 1.05
C ASN A 35 47.34 33.39 1.09
N PHE A 36 47.09 34.47 1.83
CA PHE A 36 45.97 35.40 1.66
C PHE A 36 46.55 36.75 1.18
N PRO A 37 45.86 37.53 0.33
CA PRO A 37 46.10 38.96 0.23
C PRO A 37 45.00 39.79 0.92
N GLN A 38 45.43 40.74 1.75
CA GLN A 38 44.68 41.90 2.25
C GLN A 38 44.75 43.08 1.27
N ILE A 39 43.69 43.90 1.23
CA ILE A 39 43.65 45.29 0.73
C ILE A 39 42.54 45.97 1.57
N SER A 40 42.61 47.16 2.18
CA SER A 40 43.62 48.19 2.39
C SER A 40 43.04 49.16 3.44
N ASN A 41 43.86 49.61 4.39
CA ASN A 41 43.55 50.72 5.30
C ASN A 41 43.81 52.07 4.61
N ASN A 42 43.02 53.09 4.93
CA ASN A 42 43.37 54.50 4.71
C ASN A 42 43.22 55.27 6.03
N PHE A 43 44.34 55.73 6.57
CA PHE A 43 44.41 56.75 7.62
C PHE A 43 44.84 58.08 7.01
N ARG A 44 44.23 59.18 7.45
CA ARG A 44 44.77 60.55 7.32
C ARG A 44 44.99 61.13 8.72
N VAL A 45 46.21 61.58 8.95
CA VAL A 45 46.69 62.31 10.13
C VAL A 45 46.67 63.80 9.83
N LEU A 46 46.25 64.65 10.78
CA LEU A 46 46.65 66.05 10.86
C LEU A 46 46.83 66.50 12.33
N LEU A 47 48.11 66.73 12.65
CA LEU A 47 48.73 67.86 13.37
C LEU A 47 48.40 68.22 14.84
N PHE A 48 49.52 68.41 15.56
CA PHE A 48 49.75 68.78 16.95
C PHE A 48 49.42 70.25 17.28
N HIS A 49 48.92 70.49 18.51
CA HIS A 49 49.20 71.68 19.32
C HIS A 49 49.47 71.25 20.77
N LEU A 50 50.60 71.70 21.33
CA LEU A 50 50.95 71.64 22.76
C LEU A 50 50.52 72.95 23.43
N TYR A 51 49.93 72.88 24.63
CA TYR A 51 50.24 73.68 25.83
C TYR A 51 49.23 73.39 26.95
N GLY A 52 49.71 73.26 28.19
CA GLY A 52 48.96 73.59 29.41
C GLY A 52 48.55 72.42 30.30
N THR A 53 49.31 72.20 31.37
CA THR A 53 48.99 71.33 32.51
C THR A 53 47.91 71.94 33.40
N GLN A 54 46.76 71.28 33.53
CA GLN A 54 45.90 71.34 34.73
C GLN A 54 45.21 70.00 34.93
N ASP A 55 45.24 69.50 36.17
CA ASP A 55 44.59 68.28 36.63
C ASP A 55 43.07 68.35 36.45
N SER A 56 42.55 67.63 35.45
CA SER A 56 41.12 67.34 35.31
C SER A 56 40.89 65.84 35.46
N LYS A 57 40.23 65.45 36.54
CA LYS A 57 39.77 64.09 36.85
C LYS A 57 39.17 63.41 35.62
N PHE A 58 39.66 62.21 35.29
CA PHE A 58 39.03 61.34 34.30
C PHE A 58 37.56 61.10 34.69
N PRO A 59 36.59 61.20 33.76
CA PRO A 59 35.25 60.73 34.02
C PRO A 59 35.32 59.22 34.25
N GLU A 60 34.80 58.79 35.39
CA GLU A 60 34.65 57.40 35.77
C GLU A 60 33.83 56.69 34.68
N TYR A 61 34.47 55.78 33.95
CA TYR A 61 33.76 54.91 33.02
C TYR A 61 32.88 53.97 33.85
N GLU A 62 31.62 54.32 34.03
CA GLU A 62 30.62 53.38 34.51
C GLU A 62 30.49 52.28 33.44
N MET A 63 31.01 51.09 33.76
CA MET A 63 30.59 49.87 33.08
C MET A 63 29.05 49.85 33.12
N PRO A 64 28.35 49.73 31.97
CA PRO A 64 26.92 49.49 32.01
C PRO A 64 26.71 48.24 32.85
N SER A 65 26.06 48.43 34.00
CA SER A 65 25.82 47.34 34.95
C SER A 65 25.12 46.20 34.21
N VAL A 66 25.82 45.08 34.06
CA VAL A 66 25.23 43.84 33.56
C VAL A 66 24.30 43.34 34.66
N THR A 67 23.07 43.84 34.62
CA THR A 67 21.86 43.37 35.30
C THR A 67 22.08 42.17 36.23
N TRP A 68 22.33 42.44 37.52
CA TRP A 68 22.37 41.40 38.57
C TRP A 68 21.13 40.49 38.54
N GLY A 69 19.97 41.03 38.15
CA GLY A 69 18.74 40.25 37.93
C GLY A 69 18.81 39.18 36.84
N VAL A 70 19.62 39.37 35.79
CA VAL A 70 19.80 38.35 34.72
C VAL A 70 20.71 37.22 35.18
N ILE A 71 21.71 37.51 36.01
CA ILE A 71 22.63 36.50 36.57
C ILE A 71 21.92 35.68 37.66
N GLN A 72 21.11 36.33 38.50
CA GLN A 72 20.32 35.67 39.53
C GLN A 72 19.22 34.78 38.92
N GLY A 73 18.51 35.28 37.90
CA GLY A 73 17.54 34.48 37.15
C GLY A 73 18.15 33.29 36.40
N ARG A 74 19.42 33.35 35.98
CA ARG A 74 20.13 32.20 35.39
C ARG A 74 20.46 31.12 36.43
N LYS A 75 20.89 31.52 37.64
CA LYS A 75 21.16 30.57 38.74
C LYS A 75 19.88 29.90 39.23
N GLU A 76 18.80 30.67 39.41
CA GLU A 76 17.50 30.14 39.82
C GLU A 76 16.93 29.15 38.79
N LYS A 77 17.05 29.45 37.49
CA LYS A 77 16.66 28.52 36.41
C LYS A 77 17.44 27.21 36.43
N LEU A 78 18.75 27.25 36.72
CA LEU A 78 19.57 26.04 36.85
C LEU A 78 19.13 25.19 38.04
N VAL A 79 18.87 25.81 39.19
CA VAL A 79 18.39 25.11 40.39
C VAL A 79 17.04 24.45 40.14
N SER A 80 16.06 25.20 39.62
CA SER A 80 14.74 24.66 39.25
C SER A 80 14.85 23.47 38.30
N ARG A 81 15.76 23.55 37.32
CA ARG A 81 15.99 22.49 36.34
C ARG A 81 16.53 21.22 36.98
N VAL A 82 17.50 21.31 37.89
CA VAL A 82 18.04 20.15 38.61
C VAL A 82 16.93 19.46 39.43
N ILE A 83 16.13 20.24 40.15
CA ILE A 83 15.01 19.70 40.96
C ILE A 83 13.99 18.96 40.07
N VAL A 84 13.64 19.53 38.90
CA VAL A 84 12.73 18.88 37.94
C VAL A 84 13.35 17.59 37.38
N PHE A 85 14.65 17.59 37.08
CA PHE A 85 15.36 16.42 36.58
C PHE A 85 15.41 15.30 37.63
N ASP A 86 15.66 15.62 38.89
CA ASP A 86 15.68 14.64 39.98
C ASP A 86 14.30 14.05 40.23
N TYR A 87 13.24 14.87 40.14
CA TYR A 87 11.86 14.39 40.16
C TYR A 87 11.58 13.39 39.02
N LEU A 88 11.95 13.74 37.77
CA LEU A 88 11.75 12.86 36.62
C LEU A 88 12.51 11.54 36.77
N LYS A 89 13.78 11.59 37.21
CA LYS A 89 14.57 10.39 37.51
C LYS A 89 13.94 9.53 38.61
N GLY A 90 13.36 10.15 39.64
CA GLY A 90 12.63 9.46 40.70
C GLY A 90 11.39 8.69 40.20
N LEU A 91 10.83 9.09 39.07
CA LEU A 91 9.75 8.37 38.39
C LEU A 91 10.25 7.30 37.39
N GLY A 92 11.56 7.22 37.17
CA GLY A 92 12.16 6.37 36.13
C GLY A 92 12.21 7.02 34.74
N ILE A 93 11.98 8.33 34.62
CA ILE A 93 12.10 9.06 33.35
C ILE A 93 13.54 9.54 33.15
N ILE A 94 14.10 9.31 31.96
CA ILE A 94 15.48 9.68 31.59
C ILE A 94 15.48 11.07 30.94
N PRO A 95 16.01 12.12 31.60
CA PRO A 95 15.86 13.50 31.13
C PRO A 95 17.00 13.96 30.20
N ASP A 96 17.87 13.06 29.73
CA ASP A 96 19.08 13.42 28.98
C ASP A 96 18.77 14.17 27.68
N GLU A 97 17.72 13.77 26.98
CA GLU A 97 17.27 14.44 25.75
C GLU A 97 16.58 15.80 26.01
N LEU A 98 16.26 16.11 27.27
CA LEU A 98 15.58 17.36 27.63
C LEU A 98 16.55 18.52 27.83
N GLN A 99 17.87 18.29 27.84
CA GLN A 99 18.90 19.26 28.24
C GLN A 99 18.78 20.65 27.57
N ASP A 100 18.44 20.68 26.28
CA ASP A 100 18.31 21.92 25.51
C ASP A 100 16.88 22.47 25.46
N LEU A 101 15.93 21.79 26.11
CA LEU A 101 14.52 22.17 26.11
C LEU A 101 14.18 23.08 27.28
N GLU A 102 13.36 24.10 27.02
CA GLU A 102 12.75 24.91 28.08
C GLU A 102 11.70 24.09 28.82
N LEU A 103 12.01 23.72 30.06
CA LEU A 103 11.12 23.00 30.95
C LEU A 103 10.41 23.96 31.92
N PRO A 104 9.26 23.59 32.48
CA PRO A 104 8.63 24.36 33.55
C PRO A 104 9.57 24.53 34.74
N SER A 105 9.44 25.67 35.43
CA SER A 105 10.31 26.06 36.55
C SER A 105 9.95 25.38 37.89
N THR A 106 8.83 24.66 37.96
CA THR A 106 8.35 23.99 39.18
C THR A 106 8.03 22.52 38.93
N VAL A 107 8.24 21.70 39.97
CA VAL A 107 7.93 20.26 39.94
C VAL A 107 6.44 20.02 39.74
N ASP A 108 5.57 20.84 40.34
CA ASP A 108 4.12 20.64 40.25
C ASP A 108 3.60 20.74 38.81
N VAL A 109 4.15 21.67 38.01
CA VAL A 109 3.79 21.78 36.59
C VAL A 109 4.35 20.62 35.78
N MET A 110 5.54 20.11 36.14
CA MET A 110 6.06 18.90 35.50
C MET A 110 5.23 17.67 35.86
N ARG A 111 4.83 17.54 37.13
CA ARG A 111 3.93 16.50 37.62
C ARG A 111 2.60 16.52 36.87
N GLU A 112 2.00 17.69 36.68
CA GLU A 112 0.77 17.84 35.88
C GLU A 112 0.95 17.28 34.45
N ARG A 113 2.09 17.55 33.80
CA ARG A 113 2.39 17.01 32.46
C ARG A 113 2.49 15.49 32.45
N VAL A 114 3.22 14.90 33.41
CA VAL A 114 3.38 13.44 33.51
C VAL A 114 2.04 12.77 33.80
N GLU A 115 1.30 13.26 34.79
CA GLU A 115 -0.01 12.71 35.17
C GLU A 115 -1.02 12.82 34.03
N PHE A 116 -0.98 13.90 33.25
CA PHE A 116 -1.83 14.05 32.07
C PHE A 116 -1.53 12.98 31.02
N LEU A 117 -0.26 12.73 30.71
CA LEU A 117 0.15 11.69 29.76
C LEU A 117 -0.22 10.28 30.27
N GLN A 118 -0.07 10.03 31.57
CA GLN A 118 -0.50 8.77 32.19
C GLN A 118 -2.03 8.59 32.12
N LYS A 119 -2.81 9.65 32.37
CA LYS A 119 -4.28 9.62 32.19
C LYS A 119 -4.70 9.38 30.75
N LEU A 120 -3.88 9.80 29.79
CA LEU A 120 -4.08 9.52 28.37
C LEU A 120 -3.77 8.05 28.01
N GLY A 121 -3.08 7.32 28.91
CA GLY A 121 -2.75 5.91 28.75
C GLY A 121 -1.28 5.62 28.42
N LEU A 122 -0.40 6.63 28.48
CA LEU A 122 1.04 6.42 28.26
C LEU A 122 1.73 5.93 29.52
N THR A 123 2.58 4.92 29.36
CA THR A 123 3.45 4.42 30.44
C THR A 123 4.72 5.26 30.55
N ILE A 124 5.49 5.07 31.63
CA ILE A 124 6.81 5.70 31.78
C ILE A 124 7.75 5.28 30.65
N ASP A 125 7.65 4.02 30.20
CA ASP A 125 8.46 3.52 29.07
C ASP A 125 8.09 4.23 27.76
N ASP A 126 6.81 4.48 27.50
CA ASP A 126 6.38 5.25 26.32
C ASP A 126 6.90 6.70 26.39
N ILE A 127 6.91 7.31 27.58
CA ILE A 127 7.49 8.65 27.77
C ILE A 127 9.01 8.62 27.55
N ASN A 128 9.70 7.58 28.00
CA ASN A 128 11.15 7.41 27.77
C ASN A 128 11.50 7.18 26.30
N GLN A 129 10.60 6.62 25.50
CA GLN A 129 10.81 6.50 24.05
C GLN A 129 10.76 7.84 23.31
N TYR A 130 10.10 8.86 23.89
CA TYR A 130 10.11 10.22 23.37
C TYR A 130 9.97 11.27 24.49
N PRO A 131 11.03 11.54 25.27
CA PRO A 131 10.94 12.43 26.43
C PRO A 131 10.54 13.85 26.06
N LEU A 132 10.87 14.30 24.84
CA LEU A 132 10.59 15.65 24.34
C LEU A 132 9.12 16.07 24.45
N MET A 133 8.17 15.12 24.47
CA MET A 133 6.75 15.44 24.69
C MET A 133 6.49 16.15 26.04
N LEU A 134 7.36 15.93 27.04
CA LEU A 134 7.30 16.62 28.33
C LEU A 134 7.63 18.11 28.22
N GLY A 135 8.18 18.58 27.10
CA GLY A 135 8.31 20.01 26.80
C GLY A 135 6.99 20.68 26.45
N CYS A 136 6.00 19.93 25.99
CA CYS A 136 4.70 20.48 25.59
C CYS A 136 3.89 20.95 26.80
N SER A 137 3.24 22.11 26.68
CA SER A 137 2.30 22.58 27.69
C SER A 137 0.99 21.80 27.58
N VAL A 138 0.46 21.33 28.73
CA VAL A 138 -0.86 20.67 28.77
C VAL A 138 -1.94 21.56 28.15
N ARG A 139 -2.03 22.82 28.58
CA ARG A 139 -3.09 23.74 28.15
C ARG A 139 -2.87 24.36 26.77
N LYS A 140 -1.62 24.69 26.42
CA LYS A 140 -1.32 25.40 25.16
C LYS A 140 -1.06 24.46 23.98
N ASN A 141 -0.65 23.22 24.22
CA ASN A 141 -0.26 22.27 23.17
C ASN A 141 -1.12 21.00 23.22
N MET A 142 -1.03 20.23 24.31
CA MET A 142 -1.62 18.89 24.37
C MET A 142 -3.16 18.91 24.22
N ILE A 143 -3.87 19.70 25.03
CA ILE A 143 -5.33 19.77 24.98
C ILE A 143 -5.84 20.26 23.61
N PRO A 144 -5.33 21.36 23.02
CA PRO A 144 -5.74 21.79 21.68
C PRO A 144 -5.50 20.73 20.59
N VAL A 145 -4.32 20.08 20.59
CA VAL A 145 -3.99 19.03 19.61
C VAL A 145 -4.95 17.85 19.76
N LEU A 146 -5.12 17.33 20.98
CA LEU A 146 -5.98 16.19 21.25
C LEU A 146 -7.46 16.48 20.94
N GLY A 147 -7.95 17.67 21.30
CA GLY A 147 -9.31 18.09 20.95
C GLY A 147 -9.52 18.24 19.45
N TYR A 148 -8.48 18.65 18.71
CA TYR A 148 -8.54 18.67 17.24
C TYR A 148 -8.53 17.27 16.64
N LEU A 149 -7.68 16.36 17.14
CA LEU A 149 -7.66 14.95 16.74
C LEU A 149 -9.01 14.25 17.00
N GLU A 150 -9.66 14.58 18.12
CA GLU A 150 -11.02 14.11 18.43
C GLU A 150 -12.03 14.64 17.39
N LYS A 151 -11.97 15.93 17.08
CA LYS A 151 -12.87 16.58 16.10
C LYS A 151 -12.77 16.00 14.69
N ILE A 152 -11.61 15.47 14.30
CA ILE A 152 -11.39 14.87 12.97
C ILE A 152 -11.69 13.36 12.93
N GLY A 153 -12.20 12.79 14.02
CA GLY A 153 -12.72 11.42 14.04
C GLY A 153 -11.87 10.39 14.80
N ILE A 154 -10.84 10.79 15.54
CA ILE A 154 -10.08 9.87 16.40
C ILE A 154 -10.76 9.80 17.78
N SER A 155 -11.32 8.64 18.14
CA SER A 155 -12.04 8.50 19.41
C SER A 155 -11.14 8.75 20.61
N ARG A 156 -11.70 9.30 21.70
CA ARG A 156 -10.95 9.56 22.95
C ARG A 156 -10.16 8.36 23.45
N SER A 157 -10.73 7.16 23.35
CA SER A 157 -10.10 5.89 23.74
C SER A 157 -8.83 5.57 22.96
N LYS A 158 -8.66 6.12 21.75
CA LYS A 158 -7.51 5.86 20.87
C LYS A 158 -6.49 7.00 20.84
N LEU A 159 -6.77 8.13 21.51
CA LEU A 159 -5.86 9.26 21.53
C LEU A 159 -4.52 8.91 22.20
N GLY A 160 -4.53 8.10 23.27
CA GLY A 160 -3.30 7.62 23.90
C GLY A 160 -2.45 6.76 22.98
N GLU A 161 -3.07 5.78 22.32
CA GLU A 161 -2.40 4.94 21.33
C GLU A 161 -1.85 5.78 20.16
N PHE A 162 -2.60 6.77 19.69
CA PHE A 162 -2.14 7.69 18.65
C PHE A 162 -0.89 8.47 19.08
N VAL A 163 -0.91 9.08 20.27
CA VAL A 163 0.24 9.83 20.80
C VAL A 163 1.42 8.90 21.06
N LYS A 164 1.19 7.68 21.52
CA LYS A 164 2.26 6.68 21.68
C LYS A 164 2.95 6.39 20.34
N ASN A 165 2.17 6.20 19.26
CA ASN A 165 2.72 5.88 17.94
C ASN A 165 3.33 7.10 17.24
N TYR A 166 2.88 8.32 17.55
CA TYR A 166 3.35 9.56 16.90
C TYR A 166 3.40 10.74 17.89
N PRO A 167 4.30 10.72 18.88
CA PRO A 167 4.30 11.67 19.99
C PRO A 167 4.65 13.11 19.59
N GLN A 168 5.41 13.29 18.51
CA GLN A 168 5.72 14.59 17.92
C GLN A 168 4.47 15.40 17.55
N VAL A 169 3.29 14.78 17.41
CA VAL A 169 2.03 15.51 17.17
C VAL A 169 1.74 16.55 18.25
N LEU A 170 2.17 16.31 19.49
CA LEU A 170 1.94 17.22 20.60
C LEU A 170 2.69 18.56 20.44
N HIS A 171 3.77 18.57 19.65
CA HIS A 171 4.50 19.79 19.33
C HIS A 171 3.85 20.60 18.20
N ALA A 172 2.94 19.99 17.45
CA ALA A 172 2.38 20.58 16.24
C ALA A 172 1.38 21.69 16.54
N SER A 173 1.38 22.71 15.69
CA SER A 173 0.33 23.73 15.66
C SER A 173 -0.90 23.19 14.94
N VAL A 174 -2.06 23.22 15.61
CA VAL A 174 -3.34 22.84 15.01
C VAL A 174 -3.64 23.64 13.74
N ILE A 175 -3.38 24.95 13.76
CA ILE A 175 -3.75 25.86 12.67
C ILE A 175 -2.72 25.81 11.53
N VAL A 176 -1.44 25.77 11.86
CA VAL A 176 -0.35 25.92 10.88
C VAL A 176 0.08 24.59 10.28
N GLU A 177 -0.02 23.49 11.02
CA GLU A 177 0.51 22.20 10.61
C GLU A 177 -0.61 21.16 10.41
N LEU A 178 -1.47 20.95 11.41
CA LEU A 178 -2.48 19.88 11.33
C LEU A 178 -3.61 20.22 10.34
N ALA A 179 -4.25 21.39 10.47
CA ALA A 179 -5.39 21.76 9.65
C ALA A 179 -5.12 21.78 8.14
N PRO A 180 -3.96 22.26 7.65
CA PRO A 180 -3.60 22.17 6.24
C PRO A 180 -3.53 20.72 5.73
N VAL A 181 -3.00 19.77 6.52
CA VAL A 181 -2.98 18.35 6.15
C VAL A 181 -4.39 17.79 6.03
N ILE A 182 -5.29 18.13 6.95
CA ILE A 182 -6.69 17.71 6.88
C ILE A 182 -7.39 18.30 5.65
N LYS A 183 -7.13 19.58 5.35
CA LYS A 183 -7.67 20.24 4.15
C LYS A 183 -7.15 19.58 2.87
N PHE A 184 -5.87 19.21 2.85
CA PHE A 184 -5.25 18.50 1.73
C PHE A 184 -5.89 17.14 1.51
N LEU A 185 -6.04 16.32 2.57
CA LEU A 185 -6.70 15.01 2.48
C LEU A 185 -8.14 15.13 1.96
N ARG A 186 -8.90 16.13 2.43
CA ARG A 186 -10.24 16.42 1.87
C ARG A 186 -10.21 16.85 0.42
N GLY A 187 -9.19 17.59 -0.01
CA GLY A 187 -8.99 17.98 -1.40
C GLY A 187 -8.59 16.82 -2.31
N LEU A 188 -8.22 15.67 -1.75
CA LEU A 188 -8.01 14.41 -2.46
C LEU A 188 -9.28 13.53 -2.46
N ASP A 189 -10.44 14.06 -2.06
CA ASP A 189 -11.70 13.32 -1.91
C ASP A 189 -11.65 12.19 -0.85
N VAL A 190 -10.81 12.33 0.19
CA VAL A 190 -10.93 11.48 1.39
C VAL A 190 -12.15 11.93 2.20
N GLU A 191 -13.07 11.00 2.46
CA GLU A 191 -14.29 11.28 3.22
C GLU A 191 -13.97 11.79 4.62
N LYS A 192 -14.78 12.75 5.10
CA LYS A 192 -14.56 13.40 6.40
C LYS A 192 -14.46 12.40 7.54
N ASP A 193 -15.28 11.34 7.49
CA ASP A 193 -15.37 10.35 8.56
C ASP A 193 -14.21 9.35 8.51
N ASP A 194 -13.55 9.21 7.34
CA ASP A 194 -12.39 8.33 7.14
C ASP A 194 -11.05 8.99 7.50
N ILE A 195 -10.99 10.32 7.62
CA ILE A 195 -9.75 11.05 7.95
C ILE A 195 -9.13 10.54 9.26
N GLY A 196 -9.95 10.36 10.29
CA GLY A 196 -9.48 9.84 11.58
C GLY A 196 -8.88 8.44 11.44
N PHE A 197 -9.47 7.58 10.60
CA PHE A 197 -8.97 6.24 10.31
C PHE A 197 -7.65 6.26 9.54
N VAL A 198 -7.56 7.10 8.49
CA VAL A 198 -6.34 7.32 7.69
C VAL A 198 -5.17 7.72 8.59
N LEU A 199 -5.38 8.69 9.47
CA LEU A 199 -4.32 9.18 10.36
C LEU A 199 -3.95 8.18 11.45
N GLN A 200 -4.88 7.39 11.96
CA GLN A 200 -4.54 6.29 12.89
C GLN A 200 -3.65 5.25 12.22
N LYS A 201 -3.88 4.98 10.93
CA LYS A 201 -3.09 4.02 10.15
C LYS A 201 -1.72 4.58 9.75
N TYR A 202 -1.62 5.87 9.44
CA TYR A 202 -0.35 6.51 9.08
C TYR A 202 -0.22 7.94 9.64
N PRO A 203 0.07 8.09 10.95
CA PRO A 203 0.17 9.40 11.60
C PRO A 203 1.25 10.31 11.01
N GLU A 204 2.30 9.75 10.43
CA GLU A 204 3.43 10.47 9.85
C GLU A 204 3.03 11.41 8.70
N LEU A 205 1.85 11.21 8.11
CA LEU A 205 1.26 12.17 7.17
C LEU A 205 1.22 13.60 7.72
N LEU A 206 1.01 13.76 9.02
CA LEU A 206 0.98 15.07 9.68
C LEU A 206 2.33 15.80 9.64
N GLY A 207 3.43 15.07 9.44
CA GLY A 207 4.78 15.63 9.35
C GLY A 207 5.28 15.84 7.92
N PHE A 208 4.51 15.44 6.90
CA PHE A 208 4.93 15.61 5.51
C PHE A 208 4.63 16.99 4.97
N LYS A 209 5.53 17.45 4.08
CA LYS A 209 5.28 18.65 3.30
C LYS A 209 4.18 18.38 2.28
N LEU A 210 3.13 19.22 2.30
CA LEU A 210 2.03 19.18 1.34
C LEU A 210 2.56 19.35 -0.09
N GLU A 211 3.30 20.43 -0.31
CA GLU A 211 4.06 20.71 -1.53
C GLU A 211 5.38 19.95 -1.48
N GLY A 212 5.35 18.71 -1.95
CA GLY A 212 6.46 17.78 -1.81
C GLY A 212 6.04 16.36 -2.10
N THR A 213 6.41 15.42 -1.23
CA THR A 213 6.19 13.98 -1.43
C THR A 213 4.72 13.68 -1.76
N MET A 214 3.78 14.20 -0.97
CA MET A 214 2.35 13.89 -1.13
C MET A 214 1.81 14.35 -2.48
N SER A 215 2.04 15.62 -2.86
CA SER A 215 1.60 16.15 -4.15
C SER A 215 2.28 15.45 -5.32
N THR A 216 3.56 15.10 -5.22
CA THR A 216 4.28 14.39 -6.29
C THR A 216 3.75 12.97 -6.52
N SER A 217 3.42 12.23 -5.45
CA SER A 217 2.85 10.90 -5.56
C SER A 217 1.48 10.93 -6.23
N VAL A 218 0.61 11.85 -5.81
CA VAL A 218 -0.72 12.04 -6.43
C VAL A 218 -0.59 12.42 -7.91
N ALA A 219 0.25 13.42 -8.22
CA ALA A 219 0.45 13.88 -9.60
C ALA A 219 0.97 12.75 -10.51
N TYR A 220 1.88 11.93 -10.01
CA TYR A 220 2.39 10.79 -10.77
C TYR A 220 1.30 9.73 -11.01
N LEU A 221 0.50 9.39 -10.00
CA LEU A 221 -0.61 8.44 -10.15
C LEU A 221 -1.64 8.92 -11.18
N VAL A 222 -2.02 10.20 -11.14
CA VAL A 222 -2.90 10.80 -12.15
C VAL A 222 -2.24 10.75 -13.54
N SER A 223 -0.93 10.99 -13.64
CA SER A 223 -0.21 10.95 -14.93
C SER A 223 -0.15 9.56 -15.59
N ILE A 224 -0.29 8.48 -14.80
CA ILE A 224 -0.35 7.11 -15.34
C ILE A 224 -1.79 6.66 -15.63
N GLY A 225 -2.78 7.52 -15.38
CA GLY A 225 -4.19 7.31 -15.72
C GLY A 225 -5.09 6.96 -14.55
N VAL A 226 -4.63 7.09 -13.29
CA VAL A 226 -5.51 6.96 -12.12
C VAL A 226 -6.53 8.10 -12.11
N SER A 227 -7.80 7.76 -11.99
CA SER A 227 -8.88 8.72 -11.86
C SER A 227 -8.69 9.60 -10.61
N PRO A 228 -8.74 10.94 -10.72
CA PRO A 228 -8.61 11.83 -9.55
C PRO A 228 -9.61 11.53 -8.44
N ARG A 229 -10.82 11.07 -8.79
CA ARG A 229 -11.87 10.70 -7.83
C ARG A 229 -11.54 9.45 -7.03
N ASP A 230 -10.70 8.57 -7.57
CA ASP A 230 -10.30 7.33 -6.92
C ASP A 230 -9.08 7.51 -6.00
N ILE A 231 -8.41 8.67 -6.04
CA ILE A 231 -7.28 8.96 -5.13
C ILE A 231 -7.72 8.93 -3.66
N GLY A 232 -8.88 9.49 -3.33
CA GLY A 232 -9.43 9.49 -1.97
C GLY A 232 -9.66 8.08 -1.41
N PRO A 233 -10.41 7.22 -2.12
CA PRO A 233 -10.55 5.80 -1.81
C PRO A 233 -9.20 5.07 -1.71
N MET A 234 -8.25 5.33 -2.61
CA MET A 234 -6.91 4.75 -2.55
C MET A 234 -6.15 5.16 -1.29
N VAL A 235 -6.20 6.43 -0.90
CA VAL A 235 -5.57 6.93 0.34
C VAL A 235 -6.22 6.31 1.57
N THR A 236 -7.54 6.13 1.56
CA THR A 236 -8.27 5.47 2.65
C THR A 236 -7.84 4.01 2.80
N GLN A 237 -7.67 3.29 1.69
CA GLN A 237 -7.19 1.91 1.68
C GLN A 237 -5.71 1.80 2.08
N TYR A 238 -4.84 2.67 1.54
CA TYR A 238 -3.39 2.59 1.68
C TYR A 238 -2.73 3.98 1.79
N PRO A 239 -2.80 4.63 2.96
CA PRO A 239 -2.36 6.02 3.13
C PRO A 239 -0.84 6.21 2.96
N TYR A 240 -0.07 5.13 3.12
CA TYR A 240 1.38 5.13 2.91
C TYR A 240 1.79 5.62 1.52
N LEU A 241 0.92 5.52 0.50
CA LEU A 241 1.19 5.99 -0.86
C LEU A 241 1.57 7.49 -0.90
N LEU A 242 1.03 8.30 0.01
CA LEU A 242 1.35 9.73 0.08
C LEU A 242 2.76 9.99 0.64
N GLY A 243 3.32 9.06 1.41
CA GLY A 243 4.69 9.11 1.93
C GLY A 243 5.74 8.48 1.01
N MET A 244 5.31 7.79 -0.05
CA MET A 244 6.21 7.08 -0.95
C MET A 244 6.97 8.04 -1.89
N ARG A 245 8.24 7.77 -2.15
CA ARG A 245 9.03 8.52 -3.13
C ARG A 245 8.75 8.00 -4.54
N VAL A 246 8.26 8.87 -5.42
CA VAL A 246 7.95 8.52 -6.82
C VAL A 246 9.16 7.91 -7.53
N GLY A 247 10.31 8.60 -7.51
CA GLY A 247 11.47 8.20 -8.32
C GLY A 247 12.15 6.89 -7.89
N THR A 248 11.99 6.47 -6.63
CA THR A 248 12.69 5.29 -6.10
C THR A 248 11.76 4.12 -5.78
N MET A 249 10.46 4.37 -5.58
CA MET A 249 9.50 3.33 -5.19
C MET A 249 8.44 3.12 -6.28
N ILE A 250 7.65 4.16 -6.56
CA ILE A 250 6.46 4.03 -7.40
C ILE A 250 6.84 3.86 -8.88
N LYS A 251 7.69 4.75 -9.40
CA LYS A 251 8.05 4.76 -10.82
C LYS A 251 8.80 3.49 -11.26
N PRO A 252 9.80 2.98 -10.51
CA PRO A 252 10.45 1.72 -10.89
C PRO A 252 9.48 0.53 -10.97
N LEU A 253 8.54 0.42 -10.03
CA LEU A 253 7.51 -0.63 -10.05
C LEU A 253 6.61 -0.51 -11.29
N VAL A 254 6.13 0.71 -11.58
CA VAL A 254 5.29 0.96 -12.76
C VAL A 254 6.04 0.68 -14.05
N ASP A 255 7.28 1.17 -14.18
CA ASP A 255 8.09 0.95 -15.37
C ASP A 255 8.37 -0.55 -15.59
N TYR A 256 8.63 -1.31 -14.52
CA TYR A 256 8.80 -2.77 -14.60
C TYR A 256 7.53 -3.47 -15.12
N LEU A 257 6.35 -3.14 -14.58
CA LEU A 257 5.09 -3.73 -15.01
C LEU A 257 4.70 -3.34 -16.44
N VAL A 258 5.00 -2.10 -16.85
CA VAL A 258 4.84 -1.66 -18.25
C VAL A 258 5.77 -2.45 -19.18
N ASN A 259 7.02 -2.67 -18.78
CA ASN A 259 7.99 -3.46 -19.54
C ASN A 259 7.62 -4.95 -19.65
N LEU A 260 6.87 -5.48 -18.68
CA LEU A 260 6.27 -6.81 -18.80
C LEU A 260 5.13 -6.87 -19.84
N GLY A 261 4.54 -5.73 -20.19
CA GLY A 261 3.48 -5.60 -21.19
C GLY A 261 2.13 -5.14 -20.64
N LEU A 262 2.04 -4.69 -19.38
CA LEU A 262 0.79 -4.13 -18.86
C LEU A 262 0.59 -2.68 -19.32
N PRO A 263 -0.53 -2.33 -19.99
CA PRO A 263 -0.82 -0.95 -20.32
C PRO A 263 -1.03 -0.09 -19.07
N LYS A 264 -0.63 1.18 -19.13
CA LYS A 264 -0.79 2.13 -18.01
C LYS A 264 -2.25 2.26 -17.53
N LYS A 265 -3.24 2.28 -18.44
CA LYS A 265 -4.69 2.32 -18.07
C LYS A 265 -5.11 1.10 -17.24
N ILE A 266 -4.54 -0.08 -17.51
CA ILE A 266 -4.80 -1.30 -16.73
C ILE A 266 -4.12 -1.22 -15.36
N LEU A 267 -2.88 -0.72 -15.31
CA LEU A 267 -2.18 -0.48 -14.06
C LEU A 267 -2.91 0.53 -13.16
N ALA A 268 -3.44 1.61 -13.75
CA ALA A 268 -4.25 2.58 -13.04
C ALA A 268 -5.47 1.91 -12.38
N ARG A 269 -6.31 1.21 -13.15
CA ARG A 269 -7.46 0.45 -12.65
C ARG A 269 -7.08 -0.57 -11.56
N MET A 270 -5.92 -1.21 -11.73
CA MET A 270 -5.37 -2.14 -10.77
C MET A 270 -5.04 -1.46 -9.42
N PHE A 271 -4.41 -0.27 -9.46
CA PHE A 271 -4.07 0.49 -8.25
C PHE A 271 -5.30 1.14 -7.60
N GLU A 272 -6.26 1.61 -8.38
CA GLU A 272 -7.54 2.15 -7.89
C GLU A 272 -8.25 1.15 -6.98
N LYS A 273 -8.32 -0.12 -7.39
CA LYS A 273 -8.97 -1.18 -6.60
C LYS A 273 -8.06 -1.73 -5.48
N ARG A 274 -6.72 -1.64 -5.64
CA ARG A 274 -5.71 -2.30 -4.78
C ARG A 274 -4.45 -1.45 -4.60
N ALA A 275 -4.57 -0.33 -3.90
CA ALA A 275 -3.49 0.63 -3.70
C ALA A 275 -2.28 0.03 -2.94
N TYR A 276 -2.49 -1.01 -2.11
CA TYR A 276 -1.43 -1.68 -1.36
C TYR A 276 -0.34 -2.34 -2.24
N ILE A 277 -0.63 -2.61 -3.52
CA ILE A 277 0.34 -3.18 -4.47
C ILE A 277 1.52 -2.25 -4.68
N LEU A 278 1.30 -0.93 -4.59
CA LEU A 278 2.37 0.07 -4.66
C LEU A 278 3.42 -0.14 -3.56
N GLY A 279 3.01 -0.72 -2.42
CA GLY A 279 3.88 -1.00 -1.28
C GLY A 279 4.78 -2.22 -1.44
N TYR A 280 4.64 -3.01 -2.50
CA TYR A 280 5.50 -4.17 -2.70
C TYR A 280 6.92 -3.76 -3.09
N ASP A 281 7.90 -4.43 -2.50
CA ASP A 281 9.29 -4.24 -2.88
C ASP A 281 9.56 -4.85 -4.26
N LEU A 282 10.08 -4.04 -5.18
CA LEU A 282 10.32 -4.46 -6.55
C LEU A 282 11.35 -5.60 -6.63
N LYS A 283 12.46 -5.49 -5.89
CA LYS A 283 13.62 -6.39 -5.99
C LYS A 283 13.46 -7.63 -5.14
N GLU A 284 12.92 -7.48 -3.94
CA GLU A 284 12.81 -8.57 -2.97
C GLU A 284 11.50 -9.36 -3.13
N THR A 285 10.47 -8.78 -3.76
CA THR A 285 9.15 -9.43 -3.84
C THR A 285 8.65 -9.58 -5.29
N VAL A 286 8.53 -8.49 -6.04
CA VAL A 286 7.85 -8.52 -7.36
C VAL A 286 8.66 -9.29 -8.40
N GLU A 287 9.93 -8.95 -8.60
CA GLU A 287 10.83 -9.62 -9.56
C GLU A 287 10.94 -11.13 -9.28
N PRO A 288 11.26 -11.59 -8.04
CA PRO A 288 11.32 -13.01 -7.71
C PRO A 288 10.00 -13.75 -7.95
N ASN A 289 8.85 -13.10 -7.72
CA ASN A 289 7.55 -13.72 -7.96
C ASN A 289 7.26 -13.85 -9.46
N VAL A 290 7.65 -12.88 -10.28
CA VAL A 290 7.53 -12.98 -11.74
C VAL A 290 8.44 -14.08 -12.29
N ASP A 291 9.70 -14.14 -11.82
CA ASP A 291 10.63 -15.21 -12.19
C ASP A 291 10.12 -16.59 -11.74
N CYS A 292 9.48 -16.64 -10.57
CA CYS A 292 8.83 -17.85 -10.08
C CYS A 292 7.72 -18.31 -11.03
N LEU A 293 6.84 -17.42 -11.52
CA LEU A 293 5.81 -17.78 -12.51
C LEU A 293 6.44 -18.42 -13.75
N ILE A 294 7.51 -17.82 -14.27
CA ILE A 294 8.24 -18.33 -15.45
C ILE A 294 8.85 -19.71 -15.16
N SER A 295 9.46 -19.90 -13.99
CA SER A 295 10.07 -21.18 -13.59
C SER A 295 9.06 -22.33 -13.46
N PHE A 296 7.78 -22.01 -13.24
CA PHE A 296 6.68 -22.97 -13.18
C PHE A 296 6.03 -23.24 -14.55
N GLY A 297 6.61 -22.70 -15.63
CA GLY A 297 6.19 -22.98 -17.01
C GLY A 297 5.19 -21.98 -17.58
N LEU A 298 4.86 -20.89 -16.88
CA LEU A 298 3.99 -19.87 -17.45
C LEU A 298 4.71 -19.12 -18.57
N ARG A 299 3.97 -18.87 -19.66
CA ARG A 299 4.50 -18.18 -20.83
C ARG A 299 4.60 -16.68 -20.57
N LYS A 300 5.69 -16.06 -21.03
CA LYS A 300 5.97 -14.64 -20.77
C LYS A 300 4.87 -13.73 -21.31
N GLU A 301 4.31 -14.06 -22.47
CA GLU A 301 3.22 -13.33 -23.11
C GLU A 301 1.90 -13.38 -22.30
N CYS A 302 1.74 -14.35 -21.40
CA CYS A 302 0.54 -14.47 -20.57
C CYS A 302 0.66 -13.71 -19.23
N LEU A 303 1.88 -13.33 -18.81
CA LEU A 303 2.14 -12.67 -17.53
C LEU A 303 1.33 -11.37 -17.35
N PRO A 304 1.20 -10.47 -18.35
CA PRO A 304 0.39 -9.27 -18.20
C PRO A 304 -1.07 -9.57 -17.86
N SER A 305 -1.67 -10.55 -18.54
CA SER A 305 -3.04 -10.98 -18.29
C SER A 305 -3.19 -11.62 -16.91
N VAL A 306 -2.24 -12.48 -16.52
CA VAL A 306 -2.24 -13.14 -15.20
C VAL A 306 -2.17 -12.11 -14.07
N ILE A 307 -1.27 -11.12 -14.19
CA ILE A 307 -1.11 -10.06 -13.20
C ILE A 307 -2.35 -9.14 -13.20
N ALA A 308 -2.88 -8.76 -14.36
CA ALA A 308 -4.08 -7.93 -14.42
C ALA A 308 -5.32 -8.60 -13.78
N GLN A 309 -5.50 -9.91 -13.99
CA GLN A 309 -6.62 -10.67 -13.42
C GLN A 309 -6.47 -10.94 -11.92
N TYR A 310 -5.24 -11.11 -11.43
CA TYR A 310 -4.96 -11.40 -10.02
C TYR A 310 -3.74 -10.63 -9.51
N PRO A 311 -3.85 -9.29 -9.34
CA PRO A 311 -2.72 -8.41 -9.07
C PRO A 311 -1.91 -8.73 -7.83
N GLN A 312 -2.54 -9.32 -6.80
CA GLN A 312 -1.83 -9.74 -5.59
C GLN A 312 -0.82 -10.86 -5.82
N ILE A 313 -0.86 -11.57 -6.96
CA ILE A 313 0.03 -12.69 -7.25
C ILE A 313 1.51 -12.32 -7.14
N ILE A 314 1.86 -11.07 -7.48
CA ILE A 314 3.24 -10.56 -7.42
C ILE A 314 3.70 -10.21 -6.00
N GLY A 315 2.81 -10.29 -5.00
CA GLY A 315 3.13 -10.06 -3.58
C GLY A 315 2.93 -11.27 -2.67
N LEU A 316 2.49 -12.41 -3.20
CA LEU A 316 2.27 -13.63 -2.41
C LEU A 316 3.60 -14.34 -2.09
N PRO A 317 3.63 -15.23 -1.08
CA PRO A 317 4.69 -16.22 -0.93
C PRO A 317 4.55 -17.30 -2.03
N LEU A 318 4.80 -16.88 -3.27
CA LEU A 318 4.29 -17.53 -4.47
C LEU A 318 4.93 -18.89 -4.71
N LYS A 319 6.25 -19.01 -4.48
CA LYS A 319 6.99 -20.26 -4.66
C LYS A 319 6.40 -21.42 -3.87
N ALA A 320 6.13 -21.22 -2.58
CA ALA A 320 5.55 -22.26 -1.73
C ALA A 320 4.12 -22.63 -2.16
N LYS A 321 3.31 -21.62 -2.53
CA LYS A 321 1.93 -21.82 -2.99
C LYS A 321 1.89 -22.59 -4.31
N LEU A 322 2.71 -22.22 -5.29
CA LEU A 322 2.79 -22.90 -6.58
C LEU A 322 3.32 -24.34 -6.44
N SER A 323 4.38 -24.57 -5.66
CA SER A 323 4.90 -25.92 -5.41
C SER A 323 3.83 -26.83 -4.81
N SER A 324 3.15 -26.35 -3.77
CA SER A 324 2.10 -27.13 -3.09
C SER A 324 0.92 -27.43 -4.02
N GLN A 325 0.46 -26.44 -4.78
CA GLN A 325 -0.67 -26.62 -5.70
C GLN A 325 -0.31 -27.49 -6.90
N GLN A 326 0.85 -27.30 -7.52
CA GLN A 326 1.28 -28.14 -8.64
C GLN A 326 1.39 -29.61 -8.21
N TYR A 327 1.95 -29.87 -7.02
CA TYR A 327 2.02 -31.22 -6.45
C TYR A 327 0.63 -31.83 -6.24
N PHE A 328 -0.30 -31.05 -5.66
CA PHE A 328 -1.68 -31.47 -5.47
C PHE A 328 -2.39 -31.80 -6.80
N PHE A 329 -2.28 -30.93 -7.81
CA PHE A 329 -2.85 -31.15 -9.14
C PHE A 329 -2.26 -32.40 -9.83
N SER A 330 -0.94 -32.60 -9.72
CA SER A 330 -0.25 -33.79 -10.24
C SER A 330 -0.74 -35.08 -9.57
N LEU A 331 -0.84 -35.07 -8.24
CA LEU A 331 -1.18 -36.26 -7.48
C LEU A 331 -2.65 -36.64 -7.61
N LYS A 332 -3.55 -35.67 -7.41
CA LYS A 332 -5.00 -35.89 -7.28
C LYS A 332 -5.76 -35.77 -8.59
N LEU A 333 -5.38 -34.83 -9.46
CA LEU A 333 -6.07 -34.59 -10.73
C LEU A 333 -5.33 -35.21 -11.94
N LYS A 334 -4.11 -35.74 -11.74
CA LYS A 334 -3.25 -36.27 -12.81
C LYS A 334 -2.95 -35.22 -13.90
N ILE A 335 -2.90 -33.95 -13.50
CA ILE A 335 -2.51 -32.83 -14.36
C ILE A 335 -1.00 -32.62 -14.20
N ASP A 336 -0.28 -32.68 -15.31
CA ASP A 336 1.17 -32.49 -15.35
C ASP A 336 1.57 -31.01 -15.13
N PRO A 337 2.86 -30.70 -14.91
CA PRO A 337 3.32 -29.34 -14.70
C PRO A 337 2.91 -28.34 -15.79
N GLU A 338 2.92 -28.77 -17.06
CA GLU A 338 2.52 -27.96 -18.21
C GLU A 338 1.01 -27.68 -18.22
N GLY A 339 0.19 -28.70 -17.95
CA GLY A 339 -1.24 -28.53 -17.78
C GLY A 339 -1.57 -27.60 -16.60
N PHE A 340 -0.82 -27.70 -15.50
CA PHE A 340 -0.97 -26.80 -14.35
C PHE A 340 -0.62 -25.35 -14.71
N ALA A 341 0.46 -25.10 -15.46
CA ALA A 341 0.80 -23.76 -15.92
C ALA A 341 -0.35 -23.14 -16.72
N LYS A 342 -0.96 -23.89 -17.66
CA LYS A 342 -2.13 -23.45 -18.43
C LYS A 342 -3.35 -23.14 -17.55
N VAL A 343 -3.55 -23.92 -16.48
CA VAL A 343 -4.59 -23.66 -15.49
C VAL A 343 -4.36 -22.32 -14.79
N VAL A 344 -3.13 -22.02 -14.37
CA VAL A 344 -2.77 -20.74 -13.74
C VAL A 344 -2.88 -19.58 -14.73
N GLU A 345 -2.48 -19.75 -15.99
CA GLU A 345 -2.61 -18.72 -17.04
C GLU A 345 -4.07 -18.29 -17.25
N LYS A 346 -5.00 -19.25 -17.17
CA LYS A 346 -6.45 -19.01 -17.37
C LYS A 346 -7.18 -18.57 -16.10
N MET A 347 -6.71 -19.01 -14.93
CA MET A 347 -7.30 -18.70 -13.63
C MET A 347 -6.22 -18.58 -12.55
N PRO A 348 -5.54 -17.43 -12.45
CA PRO A 348 -4.43 -17.26 -11.51
C PRO A 348 -4.83 -17.47 -10.04
N GLN A 349 -6.11 -17.24 -9.70
CA GLN A 349 -6.67 -17.44 -8.36
C GLN A 349 -6.51 -18.88 -7.87
N VAL A 350 -6.36 -19.86 -8.78
CA VAL A 350 -6.16 -21.28 -8.45
C VAL A 350 -4.98 -21.49 -7.50
N VAL A 351 -3.96 -20.64 -7.54
CA VAL A 351 -2.77 -20.73 -6.64
C VAL A 351 -3.12 -20.53 -5.17
N SER A 352 -4.31 -19.97 -4.88
CA SER A 352 -4.79 -19.69 -3.52
C SER A 352 -6.07 -20.45 -3.15
N LEU A 353 -6.64 -21.24 -4.06
CA LEU A 353 -7.85 -22.03 -3.76
C LEU A 353 -7.54 -23.20 -2.82
N HIS A 354 -8.40 -23.41 -1.82
CA HIS A 354 -8.28 -24.56 -0.92
C HIS A 354 -8.60 -25.88 -1.63
N GLN A 355 -7.87 -26.94 -1.27
CA GLN A 355 -8.01 -28.27 -1.89
C GLN A 355 -9.44 -28.82 -1.79
N ASN A 356 -10.13 -28.59 -0.67
CA ASN A 356 -11.51 -29.04 -0.46
C ASN A 356 -12.52 -28.34 -1.38
N VAL A 357 -12.27 -27.08 -1.77
CA VAL A 357 -13.10 -26.36 -2.75
C VAL A 357 -12.92 -26.98 -4.12
N ILE A 358 -11.67 -27.29 -4.51
CA ILE A 358 -11.33 -27.90 -5.80
C ILE A 358 -11.88 -29.32 -5.92
N MET A 359 -11.74 -30.14 -4.87
CA MET A 359 -12.12 -31.55 -4.92
C MET A 359 -13.63 -31.77 -5.01
N LYS A 360 -14.46 -30.88 -4.45
CA LYS A 360 -15.93 -31.02 -4.48
C LYS A 360 -16.49 -31.12 -5.92
N PRO A 361 -16.19 -30.19 -6.86
CA PRO A 361 -16.56 -30.35 -8.27
C PRO A 361 -15.92 -31.55 -8.95
N VAL A 362 -14.65 -31.84 -8.66
CA VAL A 362 -13.91 -32.96 -9.27
C VAL A 362 -14.55 -34.30 -8.90
N GLU A 363 -14.83 -34.54 -7.63
CA GLU A 363 -15.50 -35.75 -7.14
C GLU A 363 -16.91 -35.89 -7.71
N PHE A 364 -17.63 -34.78 -7.84
CA PHE A 364 -18.93 -34.77 -8.50
C PHE A 364 -18.83 -35.27 -9.95
N LEU A 365 -17.87 -34.78 -10.74
CA LEU A 365 -17.69 -35.19 -12.15
C LEU A 365 -17.25 -36.65 -12.28
N LEU A 366 -16.30 -37.09 -11.43
CA LEU A 366 -15.88 -38.50 -11.37
C LEU A 366 -17.07 -39.42 -11.03
N GLY A 367 -17.94 -38.99 -10.11
CA GLY A 367 -19.18 -39.70 -9.77
C GLY A 367 -20.22 -39.78 -10.89
N ARG A 368 -20.03 -39.05 -12.01
CA ARG A 368 -20.88 -39.12 -13.22
C ARG A 368 -20.32 -40.01 -14.32
N ALA A 369 -19.38 -40.90 -13.97
CA ALA A 369 -18.69 -41.80 -14.88
C ALA A 369 -17.88 -41.09 -15.96
N ILE A 370 -17.43 -39.85 -15.68
CA ILE A 370 -16.45 -39.15 -16.52
C ILE A 370 -15.06 -39.66 -16.11
N PRO A 371 -14.26 -40.21 -17.02
CA PRO A 371 -12.90 -40.68 -16.72
C PRO A 371 -12.02 -39.58 -16.11
N SER A 372 -11.08 -39.97 -15.25
CA SER A 372 -10.19 -39.01 -14.59
C SER A 372 -9.35 -38.18 -15.56
N GLN A 373 -8.92 -38.76 -16.68
CA GLN A 373 -8.20 -38.06 -17.74
C GLN A 373 -9.08 -37.00 -18.44
N ASP A 374 -10.37 -37.30 -18.64
CA ASP A 374 -11.32 -36.37 -19.22
C ASP A 374 -11.60 -35.21 -18.26
N VAL A 375 -11.77 -35.49 -16.95
CA VAL A 375 -11.90 -34.44 -15.93
C VAL A 375 -10.64 -33.56 -15.89
N ALA A 376 -9.45 -34.14 -15.97
CA ALA A 376 -8.19 -33.38 -16.04
C ALA A 376 -8.17 -32.44 -17.26
N SER A 377 -8.55 -32.95 -18.43
CA SER A 377 -8.67 -32.16 -19.67
C SER A 377 -9.69 -31.03 -19.52
N MET A 378 -10.85 -31.30 -18.90
CA MET A 378 -11.88 -30.30 -18.63
C MET A 378 -11.35 -29.16 -17.74
N VAL A 379 -10.61 -29.49 -16.68
CA VAL A 379 -10.01 -28.51 -15.77
C VAL A 379 -8.95 -27.65 -16.46
N ILE A 380 -8.10 -28.25 -17.32
CA ILE A 380 -7.11 -27.49 -18.11
C ILE A 380 -7.80 -26.54 -19.10
N LYS A 381 -8.89 -26.99 -19.74
CA LYS A 381 -9.66 -26.17 -20.68
C LYS A 381 -10.38 -25.02 -19.96
N CYS A 382 -11.08 -25.31 -18.87
CA CYS A 382 -11.90 -24.36 -18.12
C CYS A 382 -11.65 -24.50 -16.60
N PRO A 383 -10.61 -23.87 -16.04
CA PRO A 383 -10.29 -24.00 -14.62
C PRO A 383 -11.39 -23.52 -13.68
N GLN A 384 -12.26 -22.60 -14.13
CA GLN A 384 -13.38 -22.09 -13.34
C GLN A 384 -14.34 -23.20 -12.90
N LEU A 385 -14.30 -24.36 -13.58
CA LEU A 385 -15.02 -25.57 -13.21
C LEU A 385 -14.75 -25.99 -11.75
N VAL A 386 -13.51 -25.86 -11.27
CA VAL A 386 -13.15 -26.28 -9.89
C VAL A 386 -13.58 -25.29 -8.82
N ALA A 387 -14.08 -24.12 -9.20
CA ALA A 387 -14.64 -23.11 -8.30
C ALA A 387 -16.18 -23.08 -8.33
N GLN A 388 -16.82 -23.94 -9.13
CA GLN A 388 -18.28 -23.97 -9.26
C GLN A 388 -18.97 -24.58 -8.03
N ARG A 389 -20.20 -24.12 -7.77
CA ARG A 389 -21.06 -24.73 -6.76
C ARG A 389 -21.62 -26.05 -7.29
N VAL A 390 -21.33 -27.14 -6.58
CA VAL A 390 -21.76 -28.50 -6.97
C VAL A 390 -23.27 -28.63 -7.14
N GLU A 391 -24.07 -27.89 -6.37
CA GLU A 391 -25.54 -27.87 -6.49
C GLU A 391 -25.99 -27.35 -7.86
N LEU A 392 -25.38 -26.27 -8.35
CA LEU A 392 -25.67 -25.72 -9.67
C LEU A 392 -25.20 -26.69 -10.76
N MET A 393 -24.02 -27.29 -10.60
CA MET A 393 -23.53 -28.29 -11.54
C MET A 393 -24.43 -29.52 -11.62
N LYS A 394 -24.97 -29.98 -10.49
CA LYS A 394 -25.95 -31.09 -10.43
C LYS A 394 -27.18 -30.76 -11.26
N ASN A 395 -27.79 -29.60 -11.05
CA ASN A 395 -28.98 -29.18 -11.78
C ASN A 395 -28.72 -29.10 -13.28
N SER A 396 -27.61 -28.46 -13.69
CA SER A 396 -27.23 -28.34 -15.10
C SER A 396 -26.92 -29.70 -15.74
N TYR A 397 -26.29 -30.62 -15.00
CA TYR A 397 -26.03 -31.98 -15.48
C TYR A 397 -27.32 -32.78 -15.68
N PHE A 398 -28.26 -32.72 -14.73
CA PHE A 398 -29.53 -33.44 -14.85
C PHE A 398 -30.36 -32.91 -16.02
N PHE A 399 -30.40 -31.59 -16.21
CA PHE A 399 -31.03 -31.01 -17.39
C PHE A 399 -30.38 -31.50 -18.70
N PHE A 400 -29.05 -31.50 -18.77
CA PHE A 400 -28.29 -31.96 -19.94
C PHE A 400 -28.59 -33.43 -20.27
N LYS A 401 -28.59 -34.30 -19.26
CA LYS A 401 -28.76 -35.74 -19.46
C LYS A 401 -30.21 -36.14 -19.67
N SER A 402 -31.13 -35.59 -18.89
CA SER A 402 -32.54 -36.00 -18.86
C SER A 402 -33.41 -35.23 -19.84
N GLU A 403 -33.27 -33.91 -19.92
CA GLU A 403 -34.14 -33.08 -20.78
C GLU A 403 -33.55 -32.88 -22.17
N MET A 404 -32.25 -32.62 -22.28
CA MET A 404 -31.60 -32.46 -23.58
C MET A 404 -31.26 -33.79 -24.25
N GLY A 405 -31.04 -34.86 -23.47
CA GLY A 405 -30.75 -36.21 -23.99
C GLY A 405 -29.43 -36.31 -24.75
N ARG A 406 -28.43 -35.49 -24.39
CA ARG A 406 -27.15 -35.38 -25.12
C ARG A 406 -26.06 -36.29 -24.54
N PRO A 407 -25.09 -36.74 -25.35
CA PRO A 407 -23.98 -37.57 -24.88
C PRO A 407 -23.02 -36.78 -23.96
N ILE A 408 -22.55 -37.44 -22.90
CA ILE A 408 -21.64 -36.86 -21.89
C ILE A 408 -20.33 -36.35 -22.52
N LYS A 409 -19.90 -36.95 -23.63
CA LYS A 409 -18.69 -36.54 -24.37
C LYS A 409 -18.71 -35.04 -24.72
N GLU A 410 -19.88 -34.46 -25.01
CA GLU A 410 -19.98 -33.03 -25.32
C GLU A 410 -19.66 -32.13 -24.12
N LEU A 411 -19.90 -32.60 -22.89
CA LEU A 411 -19.50 -31.86 -21.68
C LEU A 411 -17.98 -31.87 -21.50
N VAL A 412 -17.28 -32.93 -21.95
CA VAL A 412 -15.82 -33.01 -21.95
C VAL A 412 -15.21 -32.12 -23.04
N GLU A 413 -15.89 -32.05 -24.18
CA GLU A 413 -15.51 -31.17 -25.30
C GLU A 413 -15.72 -29.69 -24.94
N PHE A 414 -16.81 -29.35 -24.22
CA PHE A 414 -17.18 -28.00 -23.81
C PHE A 414 -17.52 -27.91 -22.30
N PRO A 415 -16.50 -27.96 -21.40
CA PRO A 415 -16.70 -27.90 -19.94
C PRO A 415 -17.31 -26.58 -19.44
N GLU A 416 -17.18 -25.50 -20.23
CA GLU A 416 -17.79 -24.19 -19.98
C GLU A 416 -19.31 -24.27 -19.85
N TYR A 417 -19.96 -25.35 -20.30
CA TYR A 417 -21.37 -25.61 -20.04
C TYR A 417 -21.75 -25.38 -18.56
N PHE A 418 -20.89 -25.80 -17.62
CA PHE A 418 -21.15 -25.67 -16.19
C PHE A 418 -20.98 -24.24 -15.64
N THR A 419 -20.40 -23.31 -16.41
CA THR A 419 -20.24 -21.91 -16.01
C THR A 419 -21.43 -21.04 -16.43
N TYR A 420 -22.27 -21.52 -17.35
CA TYR A 420 -23.49 -20.83 -17.74
C TYR A 420 -24.66 -21.10 -16.80
N SER A 421 -25.47 -20.07 -16.59
CA SER A 421 -26.71 -20.18 -15.81
C SER A 421 -27.72 -21.11 -16.49
N LEU A 422 -28.23 -22.08 -15.72
CA LEU A 422 -29.24 -23.02 -16.18
C LEU A 422 -30.55 -22.31 -16.56
N GLU A 423 -31.05 -21.46 -15.67
CA GLU A 423 -32.37 -20.84 -15.81
C GLU A 423 -32.38 -19.68 -16.80
N SER A 424 -31.34 -18.82 -16.78
CA SER A 424 -31.33 -17.61 -17.61
C SER A 424 -30.70 -17.82 -18.99
N ARG A 425 -29.85 -18.83 -19.19
CA ARG A 425 -29.16 -19.03 -20.48
C ARG A 425 -29.39 -20.40 -21.10
N ILE A 426 -29.17 -21.50 -20.38
CA ILE A 426 -29.22 -22.84 -20.99
C ILE A 426 -30.66 -23.23 -21.39
N LYS A 427 -31.60 -23.19 -20.45
CA LYS A 427 -33.01 -23.58 -20.68
C LYS A 427 -33.69 -22.75 -21.76
N PRO A 428 -33.66 -21.40 -21.75
CA PRO A 428 -34.34 -20.59 -22.76
C PRO A 428 -33.80 -20.85 -24.18
N ARG A 429 -32.47 -20.97 -24.32
CA ARG A 429 -31.84 -21.23 -25.61
C ARG A 429 -32.15 -22.62 -26.14
N TYR A 430 -32.12 -23.64 -25.28
CA TYR A 430 -32.52 -24.99 -25.65
C TYR A 430 -33.97 -25.07 -26.12
N GLN A 431 -34.90 -24.41 -25.40
CA GLN A 431 -36.32 -24.39 -25.77
C GLN A 431 -36.55 -23.74 -27.14
N ARG A 432 -35.91 -22.59 -27.41
CA ARG A 432 -35.99 -21.93 -28.73
C ARG A 432 -35.46 -22.83 -29.85
N LEU A 433 -34.31 -23.47 -29.66
CA LEU A 433 -33.73 -24.38 -30.66
C LEU A 433 -34.61 -25.61 -30.89
N LYS A 434 -35.18 -26.19 -29.82
CA LYS A 434 -36.11 -27.31 -29.90
C LYS A 434 -37.37 -26.94 -30.67
N SER A 435 -37.93 -25.75 -30.46
CA SER A 435 -39.13 -25.27 -31.17
C SER A 435 -38.91 -25.12 -32.69
N LYS A 436 -37.68 -24.81 -33.11
CA LYS A 436 -37.30 -24.68 -34.53
C LYS A 436 -36.67 -25.96 -35.11
N GLY A 437 -36.52 -27.03 -34.32
CA GLY A 437 -35.89 -28.28 -34.76
C GLY A 437 -34.39 -28.17 -35.08
N ILE A 438 -33.68 -27.16 -34.55
CA ILE A 438 -32.27 -26.91 -34.85
C ILE A 438 -31.38 -27.76 -33.95
N LYS A 439 -30.42 -28.49 -34.54
CA LYS A 439 -29.36 -29.20 -33.83
C LYS A 439 -28.04 -28.45 -33.97
N CYS A 440 -27.34 -28.22 -32.86
CA CYS A 440 -26.06 -27.48 -32.84
C CYS A 440 -25.17 -27.94 -31.68
N SER A 441 -23.88 -27.62 -31.73
CA SER A 441 -22.94 -27.88 -30.62
C SER A 441 -23.25 -27.01 -29.39
N LEU A 442 -22.78 -27.43 -28.20
CA LEU A 442 -22.92 -26.61 -26.98
C LEU A 442 -22.22 -25.26 -27.11
N ASN A 443 -21.03 -25.25 -27.72
CA ASN A 443 -20.29 -24.04 -28.00
C ASN A 443 -21.10 -23.06 -28.86
N TRP A 444 -21.71 -23.53 -29.95
CA TRP A 444 -22.57 -22.70 -30.79
C TRP A 444 -23.80 -22.16 -30.03
N MET A 445 -24.39 -22.97 -29.16
CA MET A 445 -25.57 -22.59 -28.39
C MET A 445 -25.28 -21.55 -27.31
N LEU A 446 -24.16 -21.68 -26.60
CA LEU A 446 -23.91 -20.96 -25.35
C LEU A 446 -22.85 -19.86 -25.47
N ASN A 447 -21.87 -20.04 -26.35
CA ASN A 447 -20.72 -19.15 -26.48
C ASN A 447 -21.00 -17.94 -27.38
N CYS A 448 -22.04 -17.18 -27.05
CA CYS A 448 -22.41 -15.93 -27.72
C CYS A 448 -23.32 -15.06 -26.83
N SER A 449 -23.39 -13.77 -27.14
CA SER A 449 -24.36 -12.84 -26.53
C SER A 449 -25.79 -13.21 -26.90
N ASP A 450 -26.77 -12.68 -26.16
CA ASP A 450 -28.19 -12.96 -26.44
C ASP A 450 -28.62 -12.37 -27.78
N GLN A 451 -28.10 -11.19 -28.14
CA GLN A 451 -28.28 -10.60 -29.46
C GLN A 451 -27.76 -11.52 -30.57
N ARG A 452 -26.49 -11.97 -30.48
CA ARG A 452 -25.91 -12.83 -31.50
C ARG A 452 -26.58 -14.19 -31.57
N PHE A 453 -27.10 -14.70 -30.45
CA PHE A 453 -27.92 -15.91 -30.45
C PHE A 453 -29.23 -15.71 -31.21
N GLU A 454 -29.88 -14.56 -31.08
CA GLU A 454 -31.11 -14.24 -31.81
C GLU A 454 -30.85 -14.06 -33.31
N GLU A 455 -29.77 -13.36 -33.69
CA GLU A 455 -29.32 -13.26 -35.08
C GLU A 455 -29.08 -14.65 -35.70
N ARG A 456 -28.42 -15.54 -34.96
CA ARG A 456 -28.21 -16.94 -35.34
C ARG A 456 -29.51 -17.73 -35.54
N LEU A 457 -30.58 -17.37 -34.82
CA LEU A 457 -31.90 -17.98 -34.97
C LEU A 457 -32.69 -17.42 -36.16
N GLN A 458 -32.31 -16.25 -36.68
CA GLN A 458 -32.97 -15.57 -37.81
C GLN A 458 -32.27 -15.83 -39.14
N GLY A 459 -30.96 -16.07 -39.15
CA GLY A 459 -30.17 -16.30 -40.36
C GLY A 459 -30.35 -17.71 -40.95
N ASN A 460 -30.46 -17.81 -42.29
CA ASN A 460 -30.43 -19.06 -43.06
C ASN A 460 -29.02 -19.69 -43.17
N TYR A 461 -28.04 -19.21 -42.39
CA TYR A 461 -26.65 -19.65 -42.45
C TYR A 461 -26.18 -20.05 -41.05
N ILE A 462 -25.81 -21.32 -40.89
CA ILE A 462 -24.98 -21.74 -39.76
C ILE A 462 -23.58 -21.19 -40.06
N GLU A 463 -23.22 -20.05 -39.46
CA GLU A 463 -21.81 -19.63 -39.42
C GLU A 463 -20.97 -20.76 -38.80
N THR A 464 -19.82 -21.03 -39.42
CA THR A 464 -18.79 -21.93 -38.89
C THR A 464 -18.40 -21.52 -37.47
N GLU A 465 -18.05 -22.50 -36.64
CA GLU A 465 -17.74 -22.33 -35.22
C GLU A 465 -16.72 -21.20 -34.99
N SER A 466 -17.19 -20.02 -34.61
CA SER A 466 -16.32 -18.95 -34.15
C SER A 466 -15.78 -19.32 -32.78
N ILE A 467 -14.48 -19.14 -32.56
CA ILE A 467 -13.88 -19.16 -31.21
C ILE A 467 -14.54 -18.02 -30.43
N GLY A 468 -15.57 -18.34 -29.65
CA GLY A 468 -16.24 -17.37 -28.80
C GLY A 468 -15.35 -16.93 -27.64
N PRO A 469 -15.81 -15.98 -26.80
CA PRO A 469 -15.01 -15.46 -25.71
C PRO A 469 -14.52 -16.59 -24.80
N SER A 470 -13.20 -16.74 -24.67
CA SER A 470 -12.62 -17.64 -23.68
C SER A 470 -12.95 -17.11 -22.29
N PHE A 471 -13.47 -17.97 -21.42
CA PHE A 471 -13.79 -17.61 -20.04
C PHE A 471 -12.48 -17.44 -19.27
N TYR A 472 -12.04 -16.19 -19.16
CA TYR A 472 -11.06 -15.76 -18.18
C TYR A 472 -11.83 -15.05 -17.07
N ILE A 473 -11.46 -15.27 -15.81
CA ILE A 473 -12.01 -14.45 -14.73
C ILE A 473 -11.45 -13.04 -14.93
N GLY A 474 -12.30 -12.08 -15.30
CA GLY A 474 -11.90 -10.72 -15.67
C GLY A 474 -11.95 -10.39 -17.17
N GLY A 475 -12.47 -11.30 -18.01
CA GLY A 475 -12.58 -11.08 -19.46
C GLY A 475 -11.24 -11.17 -20.19
N LYS A 476 -11.28 -11.09 -21.53
CA LYS A 476 -10.06 -10.93 -22.33
C LYS A 476 -9.54 -9.52 -22.05
N LEU A 477 -8.28 -9.40 -21.60
CA LEU A 477 -7.62 -8.11 -21.53
C LEU A 477 -7.43 -7.62 -22.95
N GLU A 478 -8.39 -6.86 -23.48
CA GLU A 478 -8.25 -6.19 -24.76
C GLU A 478 -7.22 -5.07 -24.58
N LEU A 479 -6.01 -5.31 -25.08
CA LEU A 479 -4.97 -4.30 -25.18
C LEU A 479 -5.45 -3.31 -26.25
N PRO A 480 -5.77 -2.05 -25.93
CA PRO A 480 -6.20 -1.12 -26.95
C PRO A 480 -5.06 -0.93 -27.95
N GLY A 481 -5.33 -1.31 -29.20
CA GLY A 481 -4.71 -0.68 -30.35
C GLY A 481 -5.07 0.81 -30.34
N ASN A 482 -4.23 1.63 -30.95
CA ASN A 482 -4.07 3.05 -30.69
C ASN A 482 -5.23 3.95 -31.21
N ASP A 483 -6.49 3.59 -30.99
CA ASP A 483 -7.65 4.32 -31.47
C ASP A 483 -8.54 4.83 -30.34
N ILE A 484 -8.76 6.15 -30.38
CA ILE A 484 -9.56 6.95 -29.47
C ILE A 484 -11.04 6.68 -29.78
N VAL A 485 -11.79 6.10 -28.86
CA VAL A 485 -13.27 6.15 -28.87
C VAL A 485 -13.79 6.30 -27.45
N SER A 486 -14.81 7.15 -27.33
CA SER A 486 -15.45 7.69 -26.13
C SER A 486 -16.18 6.63 -25.27
N ASP A 487 -15.95 6.70 -23.95
CA ASP A 487 -16.64 5.90 -22.93
C ASP A 487 -17.95 6.62 -22.51
N GLU A 488 -19.10 6.00 -22.80
CA GLU A 488 -20.32 6.10 -21.97
C GLU A 488 -20.59 4.69 -21.45
N GLU A 489 -20.35 4.44 -20.16
CA GLU A 489 -20.72 3.18 -19.49
C GLU A 489 -21.71 3.49 -18.35
N GLU A 490 -22.91 2.91 -18.46
CA GLU A 490 -23.92 2.85 -17.40
C GLU A 490 -23.50 1.81 -16.34
N GLU A 491 -23.42 2.24 -15.08
CA GLU A 491 -23.12 1.42 -13.91
C GLU A 491 -24.29 0.48 -13.57
N ASN A 492 -24.02 -0.81 -13.30
CA ASN A 492 -25.00 -1.78 -12.79
C ASN A 492 -24.62 -2.22 -11.36
N ASP A 493 -25.60 -2.17 -10.46
CA ASP A 493 -25.51 -2.19 -8.99
C ASP A 493 -25.01 -3.51 -8.33
N ASP A 494 -24.59 -4.51 -9.10
CA ASP A 494 -24.18 -5.82 -8.56
C ASP A 494 -22.72 -5.88 -8.05
N GLU A 495 -21.92 -4.81 -8.19
CA GLU A 495 -20.51 -4.76 -7.73
C GLU A 495 -20.37 -4.58 -6.19
N MET A 496 -21.48 -4.33 -5.47
CA MET A 496 -21.46 -4.01 -4.03
C MET A 496 -21.23 -5.21 -3.11
N LEU A 497 -21.50 -6.44 -3.56
CA LEU A 497 -21.44 -7.64 -2.70
C LEU A 497 -20.05 -8.30 -2.63
N TYR A 498 -19.12 -7.96 -3.53
CA TYR A 498 -17.77 -8.54 -3.53
C TYR A 498 -16.77 -7.78 -2.64
N ARG A 499 -17.07 -6.54 -2.24
CA ARG A 499 -16.16 -5.70 -1.45
C ARG A 499 -16.09 -6.06 0.05
N ARG A 500 -17.00 -6.91 0.56
CA ARG A 500 -17.07 -7.23 2.01
C ARG A 500 -16.41 -8.54 2.45
N THR A 501 -15.88 -9.35 1.54
CA THR A 501 -15.36 -10.70 1.90
C THR A 501 -13.85 -10.83 1.85
N VAL A 502 -13.10 -9.78 1.48
CA VAL A 502 -11.62 -9.83 1.37
C VAL A 502 -10.96 -8.89 2.39
N SER A 503 -11.51 -8.82 3.60
CA SER A 503 -10.91 -8.11 4.75
C SER A 503 -10.99 -8.95 6.02
N LEU A 504 -10.57 -10.21 5.89
CA LEU A 504 -10.07 -11.03 6.99
C LEU A 504 -8.75 -11.70 6.55
#